data_AF-A0A1B1UC60-F1
#
_entry.id   AF-A0A1B1UC60-F1
#
_cell.length_a   1.000
_cell.length_b   1.000
_cell.length_c   1.000
_cell.angle_alpha   90.00
_cell.angle_beta   90.00
_cell.angle_gamma   90.00
#
_symmetry.space_group_name_H-M   'P 1'
#
loop_
_entity.id
_entity.type
_entity.pdbx_description
1 polymer ?
#
loop_
_entity_poly.entity_id
_entity_poly.type
_entity_poly.pdbx_seq_one_letter_code
_entity_poly.pdbx_strand_id
1 'polypeptide(L)'
;MNKCLLVTILVALTGATAAAQAPTKDALIARAKSFELDTPYVPPPGDPLTHHAAGYAKVMCSAVFMTGLAPDFAVANVGFFTASYGHRARLGMPVIDRANKAVHVTLPDGVTRAAKYLGSQGCVTFPIGENAVNFKPVAVKSRLPDPGTELWPMGDMLPPGNM
;
A
#
# COMPACT_ATOMS: atom_id res chain seq x y z
N MET A 1 -25.95 -10.09 -78.36
CA MET A 1 -25.64 -8.66 -78.19
C MET A 1 -25.50 -8.36 -76.69
N ASN A 2 -24.35 -7.78 -76.33
CA ASN A 2 -23.75 -7.59 -75.01
C ASN A 2 -24.65 -7.21 -73.82
N LYS A 3 -24.43 -7.89 -72.69
CA LYS A 3 -24.60 -7.36 -71.34
C LYS A 3 -23.30 -7.68 -70.57
N CYS A 4 -22.41 -6.70 -70.42
CA CYS A 4 -22.23 -5.92 -69.18
C CYS A 4 -22.18 -6.79 -67.93
N LEU A 5 -20.97 -7.00 -67.39
CA LEU A 5 -20.79 -7.18 -65.95
C LEU A 5 -19.38 -6.70 -65.54
N LEU A 6 -19.31 -5.47 -65.05
CA LEU A 6 -18.18 -4.98 -64.24
C LEU A 6 -18.44 -5.47 -62.81
N VAL A 7 -17.57 -6.36 -62.31
CA VAL A 7 -17.60 -6.82 -60.92
C VAL A 7 -16.65 -5.92 -60.14
N THR A 8 -17.19 -5.05 -59.29
CA THR A 8 -16.42 -4.27 -58.33
C THR A 8 -16.36 -5.05 -57.02
N ILE A 9 -15.18 -5.60 -56.69
CA ILE A 9 -14.94 -6.27 -55.41
C ILE A 9 -14.61 -5.19 -54.37
N LEU A 10 -15.53 -4.95 -53.44
CA LEU A 10 -15.28 -4.10 -52.27
C LEU A 10 -14.77 -4.99 -51.13
N VAL A 11 -13.45 -5.02 -50.89
CA VAL A 11 -12.87 -5.67 -49.71
C VAL A 11 -12.98 -4.70 -48.54
N ALA A 12 -13.95 -4.93 -47.65
CA ALA A 12 -14.01 -4.23 -46.36
C ALA A 12 -13.01 -4.89 -45.40
N LEU A 13 -11.84 -4.26 -45.23
CA LEU A 13 -10.91 -4.60 -44.16
C LEU A 13 -11.53 -4.15 -42.81
N THR A 14 -12.21 -5.07 -42.13
CA THR A 14 -12.60 -4.88 -40.73
C THR A 14 -11.38 -5.16 -39.87
N GLY A 15 -10.63 -4.12 -39.54
CA GLY A 15 -9.57 -4.19 -38.54
C GLY A 15 -10.18 -4.36 -37.14
N ALA A 16 -10.43 -5.60 -36.73
CA ALA A 16 -10.70 -5.89 -35.32
C ALA A 16 -9.39 -5.73 -34.55
N THR A 17 -9.24 -4.62 -33.83
CA THR A 17 -8.22 -4.50 -32.78
C THR A 17 -8.56 -5.51 -31.69
N ALA A 18 -7.92 -6.69 -31.73
CA ALA A 18 -8.01 -7.65 -30.66
C ALA A 18 -7.36 -7.04 -29.42
N ALA A 19 -8.18 -6.51 -28.50
CA ALA A 19 -7.72 -6.21 -27.16
C ALA A 19 -7.15 -7.51 -26.57
N ALA A 20 -5.91 -7.46 -26.07
CA ALA A 20 -5.27 -8.64 -25.49
C ALA A 20 -6.15 -9.18 -24.34
N GLN A 21 -6.67 -10.39 -24.51
CA GLN A 21 -7.47 -11.07 -23.49
C GLN A 21 -6.62 -11.22 -22.23
N ALA A 22 -7.16 -10.85 -21.07
CA ALA A 22 -6.46 -11.08 -19.81
C ALA A 22 -6.15 -12.57 -19.63
N PRO A 23 -4.96 -12.94 -19.11
CA PRO A 23 -4.60 -14.33 -18.88
C PRO A 23 -5.61 -14.98 -17.94
N THR A 24 -5.91 -16.25 -18.18
CA THR A 24 -6.79 -17.04 -17.30
C THR A 24 -6.14 -17.21 -15.92
N LYS A 25 -6.95 -17.50 -14.89
CA LYS A 25 -6.45 -17.82 -13.55
C LYS A 25 -5.40 -18.94 -13.59
N ASP A 26 -5.61 -19.95 -14.42
CA ASP A 26 -4.69 -21.08 -14.56
C ASP A 26 -3.35 -20.64 -15.18
N ALA A 27 -3.38 -19.77 -16.19
CA ALA A 27 -2.16 -19.22 -16.77
C ALA A 27 -1.38 -18.37 -15.74
N LEU A 28 -2.09 -17.61 -14.89
CA LEU A 28 -1.47 -16.85 -13.80
C LEU A 28 -0.84 -17.77 -12.74
N ILE A 29 -1.53 -18.85 -12.34
CA ILE A 29 -1.02 -19.84 -11.38
C ILE A 29 0.18 -20.59 -11.95
N ALA A 30 0.13 -21.01 -13.22
CA ALA A 30 1.25 -21.70 -13.87
C ALA A 30 2.49 -20.81 -13.94
N ARG A 31 2.32 -19.53 -14.31
CA ARG A 31 3.39 -18.53 -14.27
C ARG A 31 3.92 -18.33 -12.84
N ALA A 32 3.06 -18.24 -11.84
CA ALA A 32 3.50 -18.08 -10.45
C ALA A 32 4.35 -19.28 -10.00
N LYS A 33 3.90 -20.50 -10.28
CA LYS A 33 4.63 -21.74 -9.98
C LYS A 33 5.99 -21.81 -10.68
N SER A 34 6.12 -21.32 -11.91
CA SER A 34 7.42 -21.31 -12.60
C SER A 34 8.46 -20.38 -11.96
N PHE A 35 8.04 -19.44 -11.10
CA PHE A 35 8.93 -18.57 -10.33
C PHE A 35 8.99 -18.93 -8.84
N GLU A 36 8.30 -20.01 -8.42
CA GLU A 36 8.31 -20.45 -7.04
C GLU A 36 9.71 -21.01 -6.70
N LEU A 37 10.24 -20.60 -5.55
CA LEU A 37 11.51 -21.14 -5.05
C LEU A 37 11.27 -22.57 -4.55
N ASP A 38 12.24 -23.45 -4.76
CA ASP A 38 12.22 -24.83 -4.22
C ASP A 38 12.50 -24.83 -2.71
N THR A 39 11.59 -24.22 -1.95
CA THR A 39 11.65 -24.07 -0.51
C THR A 39 10.28 -24.36 0.10
N PRO A 40 10.21 -25.10 1.22
CA PRO A 40 8.93 -25.32 1.89
C PRO A 40 8.36 -24.00 2.39
N TYR A 41 7.10 -23.73 2.07
CA TYR A 41 6.40 -22.60 2.67
C TYR A 41 6.15 -22.86 4.16
N VAL A 42 6.64 -21.97 5.00
CA VAL A 42 6.34 -21.94 6.44
C VAL A 42 5.67 -20.61 6.75
N PRO A 43 4.43 -20.60 7.29
CA PRO A 43 3.76 -19.35 7.62
C PRO A 43 4.52 -18.63 8.75
N PRO A 44 4.42 -17.29 8.82
CA PRO A 44 4.95 -16.55 9.96
C PRO A 44 4.40 -17.11 11.27
N PRO A 45 5.23 -17.24 12.33
CA PRO A 45 4.79 -17.76 13.60
C PRO A 45 3.73 -16.86 14.26
N GLY A 46 2.91 -17.45 15.12
CA GLY A 46 1.88 -16.76 15.90
C GLY A 46 0.51 -16.67 15.21
N ASP A 47 -0.44 -16.05 15.90
CA ASP A 47 -1.80 -15.83 15.37
C ASP A 47 -1.78 -14.80 14.23
N PRO A 48 -2.29 -15.13 13.02
CA PRO A 48 -2.43 -14.16 11.93
C PRO A 48 -3.11 -12.84 12.31
N LEU A 49 -4.09 -12.85 13.23
CA LEU A 49 -4.76 -11.63 13.67
C LEU A 49 -3.80 -10.65 14.37
N THR A 50 -2.77 -11.18 15.04
CA THR A 50 -1.69 -10.38 15.67
C THR A 50 -0.88 -9.60 14.63
N HIS A 51 -0.63 -10.20 13.47
CA HIS A 51 0.08 -9.54 12.36
C HIS A 51 -0.79 -8.46 11.69
N HIS A 52 -2.09 -8.71 11.54
CA HIS A 52 -3.03 -7.69 11.06
C HIS A 52 -3.14 -6.51 12.03
N ALA A 53 -3.21 -6.75 13.34
CA ALA A 53 -3.22 -5.71 14.36
C ALA A 53 -1.91 -4.88 14.35
N ALA A 54 -0.77 -5.54 14.20
CA ALA A 54 0.54 -4.92 14.07
C ALA A 54 0.62 -3.98 12.84
N GLY A 55 0.15 -4.46 11.69
CA GLY A 55 0.06 -3.64 10.47
C GLY A 55 -0.93 -2.49 10.64
N TYR A 56 -2.08 -2.75 11.24
CA TYR A 56 -3.13 -1.75 11.43
C TYR A 56 -2.66 -0.60 12.33
N ALA A 57 -1.99 -0.91 13.45
CA ALA A 57 -1.37 0.08 14.32
C ALA A 57 -0.36 0.95 13.55
N LYS A 58 0.46 0.34 12.69
CA LYS A 58 1.42 1.08 11.85
C LYS A 58 0.75 2.00 10.84
N VAL A 59 -0.25 1.51 10.12
CA VAL A 59 -0.99 2.30 9.12
C VAL A 59 -1.63 3.51 9.79
N MET A 60 -2.28 3.31 10.94
CA MET A 60 -2.90 4.38 11.72
C MET A 60 -1.88 5.37 12.26
N CYS A 61 -0.73 4.89 12.76
CA CYS A 61 0.37 5.76 13.18
C CYS A 61 0.85 6.64 12.03
N SER A 62 1.11 6.07 10.84
CA SER A 62 1.55 6.84 9.68
C SER A 62 0.50 7.85 9.24
N ALA A 63 -0.76 7.43 9.16
CA ALA A 63 -1.86 8.29 8.77
C ALA A 63 -1.97 9.53 9.69
N VAL A 64 -1.90 9.33 11.01
CA VAL A 64 -2.08 10.41 11.98
C VAL A 64 -0.83 11.26 12.15
N PHE A 65 0.35 10.66 12.31
CA PHE A 65 1.56 11.38 12.69
C PHE A 65 2.46 11.79 11.53
N MET A 66 2.35 11.13 10.37
CA MET A 66 3.11 11.53 9.17
C MET A 66 2.26 12.35 8.21
N THR A 67 1.06 11.86 7.89
CA THR A 67 0.17 12.53 6.91
C THR A 67 -0.74 13.56 7.56
N GLY A 68 -0.97 13.49 8.87
CA GLY A 68 -1.85 14.44 9.58
C GLY A 68 -3.34 14.17 9.41
N LEU A 69 -3.73 12.95 9.00
CA LEU A 69 -5.14 12.58 8.84
C LEU A 69 -5.86 12.50 10.19
N ALA A 70 -7.15 12.86 10.18
CA ALA A 70 -8.03 12.63 11.32
C ALA A 70 -8.16 11.13 11.61
N PRO A 71 -8.14 10.68 12.89
CA PRO A 71 -8.15 9.25 13.21
C PRO A 71 -9.37 8.50 12.68
N ASP A 72 -10.56 9.07 12.79
CA ASP A 72 -11.82 8.50 12.28
C ASP A 72 -11.82 8.36 10.75
N PHE A 73 -11.35 9.39 10.04
CA PHE A 73 -11.14 9.34 8.60
C PHE A 73 -10.14 8.23 8.22
N ALA A 74 -9.03 8.12 8.96
CA ALA A 74 -8.01 7.13 8.69
C ALA A 74 -8.51 5.69 8.95
N VAL A 75 -9.29 5.48 10.01
CA VAL A 75 -9.99 4.23 10.26
C VAL A 75 -10.89 3.90 9.07
N ALA A 76 -11.74 4.82 8.62
CA ALA A 76 -12.68 4.54 7.53
C ALA A 76 -11.97 4.23 6.19
N ASN A 77 -10.89 4.97 5.87
CA ASN A 77 -10.41 5.03 4.48
C ASN A 77 -9.03 4.44 4.23
N VAL A 78 -8.16 4.28 5.22
CA VAL A 78 -6.77 3.80 4.98
C VAL A 78 -6.39 2.59 5.81
N GLY A 79 -7.02 2.40 6.96
CA GLY A 79 -6.74 1.28 7.87
C GLY A 79 -6.86 -0.12 7.25
N PHE A 80 -7.60 -0.25 6.14
CA PHE A 80 -7.89 -1.54 5.51
C PHE A 80 -6.67 -2.20 4.82
N PHE A 81 -5.60 -1.44 4.54
CA PHE A 81 -4.50 -1.89 3.69
C PHE A 81 -3.77 -3.12 4.25
N THR A 82 -3.52 -3.16 5.56
CA THR A 82 -2.85 -4.29 6.24
C THR A 82 -3.81 -5.18 7.02
N ALA A 83 -5.04 -4.73 7.24
CA ALA A 83 -6.07 -5.46 7.94
C ALA A 83 -7.37 -5.23 7.20
N SER A 84 -7.82 -6.22 6.42
CA SER A 84 -9.10 -6.11 5.70
C SER A 84 -10.25 -5.77 6.65
N TYR A 85 -11.38 -5.28 6.12
CA TYR A 85 -12.56 -4.97 6.93
C TYR A 85 -12.99 -6.15 7.83
N GLY A 86 -12.91 -7.38 7.32
CA GLY A 86 -13.21 -8.59 8.10
C GLY A 86 -12.24 -8.83 9.25
N HIS A 87 -10.94 -8.57 9.07
CA HIS A 87 -9.97 -8.68 10.16
C HIS A 87 -10.13 -7.54 11.17
N ARG A 88 -10.33 -6.30 10.71
CA ARG A 88 -10.49 -5.11 11.56
C ARG A 88 -11.74 -5.16 12.43
N ALA A 89 -12.83 -5.74 11.95
CA ALA A 89 -14.04 -5.93 12.75
C ALA A 89 -13.80 -6.78 14.00
N ARG A 90 -12.70 -7.54 14.06
CA ARG A 90 -12.30 -8.37 15.21
C ARG A 90 -11.26 -7.69 16.11
N LEU A 91 -10.81 -6.49 15.77
CA LEU A 91 -9.79 -5.75 16.50
C LEU A 91 -10.43 -4.61 17.28
N GLY A 92 -9.79 -4.22 18.39
CA GLY A 92 -10.14 -2.99 19.07
C GLY A 92 -9.91 -1.75 18.19
N MET A 93 -10.66 -0.70 18.46
CA MET A 93 -10.45 0.60 17.82
C MET A 93 -9.03 1.11 18.13
N PRO A 94 -8.31 1.65 17.14
CA PRO A 94 -6.97 2.20 17.38
C PRO A 94 -7.01 3.33 18.40
N VAL A 95 -6.22 3.21 19.47
CA VAL A 95 -6.03 4.25 20.47
C VAL A 95 -4.85 5.12 20.06
N ILE A 96 -5.09 6.41 19.85
CA ILE A 96 -4.09 7.38 19.43
C ILE A 96 -3.46 8.05 20.65
N ASP A 97 -2.27 7.61 21.03
CA ASP A 97 -1.46 8.26 22.07
C ASP A 97 -0.65 9.41 21.45
N ARG A 98 -1.20 10.62 21.52
CA ARG A 98 -0.54 11.82 20.98
C ARG A 98 0.68 12.25 21.78
N ALA A 99 0.70 11.98 23.09
CA ALA A 99 1.80 12.37 23.97
C ALA A 99 3.07 11.56 23.63
N ASN A 100 2.92 10.25 23.48
CA ASN A 100 4.02 9.36 23.11
C ASN A 100 4.19 9.16 21.60
N LYS A 101 3.32 9.79 20.80
CA LYS A 101 3.23 9.65 19.34
C LYS A 101 3.15 8.18 18.90
N ALA A 102 2.27 7.43 19.56
CA ALA A 102 2.06 6.00 19.36
C ALA A 102 0.60 5.67 19.06
N VAL A 103 0.37 4.52 18.44
CA VAL A 103 -0.95 3.96 18.22
C VAL A 103 -0.99 2.54 18.74
N HIS A 104 -2.05 2.20 19.47
CA HIS A 104 -2.26 0.90 20.09
C HIS A 104 -3.52 0.24 19.54
N VAL A 105 -3.42 -1.04 19.19
CA VAL A 105 -4.55 -1.87 18.73
C VAL A 105 -4.58 -3.12 19.60
N THR A 106 -5.66 -3.26 20.38
CA THR A 106 -5.85 -4.40 21.29
C THR A 106 -6.64 -5.50 20.60
N LEU A 107 -6.18 -6.74 20.76
CA LEU A 107 -6.82 -7.95 20.28
C LEU A 107 -7.85 -8.49 21.29
N PRO A 108 -8.77 -9.39 20.87
CA PRO A 108 -9.74 -10.01 21.79
C PRO A 108 -9.13 -10.78 22.95
N ASP A 109 -7.91 -11.30 22.79
CA ASP A 109 -7.15 -12.01 23.83
C ASP A 109 -6.43 -11.07 24.82
N GLY A 110 -6.59 -9.76 24.66
CA GLY A 110 -5.96 -8.72 25.49
C GLY A 110 -4.56 -8.32 25.03
N VAL A 111 -3.95 -9.02 24.07
CA VAL A 111 -2.65 -8.62 23.51
C VAL A 111 -2.79 -7.28 22.80
N THR A 112 -1.84 -6.37 23.03
CA THR A 112 -1.83 -5.07 22.36
C THR A 112 -0.64 -4.99 21.40
N ARG A 113 -0.93 -4.61 20.15
CA ARG A 113 0.09 -4.29 19.15
C ARG A 113 0.20 -2.79 19.03
N ALA A 114 1.44 -2.29 19.00
CA ALA A 114 1.72 -0.87 19.03
C ALA A 114 2.69 -0.46 17.93
N ALA A 115 2.49 0.74 17.39
CA ALA A 115 3.44 1.39 16.50
C ALA A 115 3.71 2.81 16.98
N LYS A 116 4.95 3.27 16.81
CA LYS A 116 5.40 4.60 17.26
C LYS A 116 6.03 5.38 16.12
N TYR A 117 5.73 6.67 16.09
CA TYR A 117 6.35 7.62 15.19
C TYR A 117 7.75 8.01 15.69
N LEU A 118 8.76 7.79 14.85
CA LEU A 118 10.18 7.97 15.14
C LEU A 118 10.78 9.10 14.28
N GLY A 119 9.99 10.14 13.99
CA GLY A 119 10.44 11.30 13.20
C GLY A 119 10.67 10.94 11.74
N SER A 120 11.84 11.29 11.21
CA SER A 120 12.25 11.00 9.82
C SER A 120 12.32 9.52 9.46
N GLN A 121 12.30 8.62 10.45
CA GLN A 121 12.24 7.17 10.23
C GLN A 121 10.81 6.63 10.17
N GLY A 122 9.80 7.51 10.25
CA GLY A 122 8.40 7.15 10.09
C GLY A 122 7.82 6.39 11.27
N CYS A 123 6.76 5.63 11.02
CA CYS A 123 6.10 4.79 12.03
C CYS A 123 6.57 3.35 11.97
N VAL A 124 6.98 2.81 13.11
CA VAL A 124 7.50 1.45 13.25
C VAL A 124 6.71 0.70 14.31
N THR A 125 6.29 -0.52 13.98
CA THR A 125 5.63 -1.43 14.92
C THR A 125 6.65 -2.05 15.87
N PHE A 126 6.30 -2.18 17.15
CA PHE A 126 7.13 -2.89 18.11
C PHE A 126 7.06 -4.40 17.91
N PRO A 127 8.13 -5.14 18.28
CA PRO A 127 8.05 -6.60 18.41
C PRO A 127 6.90 -7.03 19.34
N ILE A 128 6.50 -8.30 19.26
CA ILE A 128 5.47 -8.85 20.14
C ILE A 128 5.98 -8.82 21.59
N GLY A 129 5.18 -8.28 22.51
CA GLY A 129 5.53 -8.18 23.94
C GLY A 129 6.46 -7.02 24.30
N GLU A 130 6.98 -6.28 23.32
CA GLU A 130 7.97 -5.23 23.54
C GLU A 130 7.35 -3.82 23.46
N ASN A 131 8.01 -2.86 24.10
CA ASN A 131 7.64 -1.43 24.07
C ASN A 131 8.70 -0.54 23.40
N ALA A 132 9.67 -1.15 22.74
CA ALA A 132 10.77 -0.48 22.06
C ALA A 132 11.10 -1.16 20.73
N VAL A 133 11.85 -0.45 19.88
CA VAL A 133 12.41 -0.99 18.65
C VAL A 133 13.82 -1.53 18.90
N ASN A 134 14.26 -2.50 18.09
CA ASN A 134 15.58 -3.14 18.21
C ASN A 134 16.74 -2.32 17.61
N PHE A 135 16.57 -1.01 17.48
CA PHE A 135 17.58 -0.10 16.98
C PHE A 135 17.44 1.26 17.69
N LYS A 136 18.51 2.06 17.71
CA LYS A 136 18.45 3.43 18.24
C LYS A 136 17.87 4.35 17.15
N PRO A 137 16.72 5.00 17.37
CA PRO A 137 16.18 5.93 16.40
C PRO A 137 17.13 7.11 16.18
N VAL A 138 17.27 7.53 14.93
CA VAL A 138 18.12 8.66 14.53
C VAL A 138 17.38 9.58 13.57
N ALA A 139 17.68 10.87 13.65
CA ALA A 139 17.22 11.83 12.66
C ALA A 139 18.00 11.60 11.35
N VAL A 140 17.28 11.18 10.31
CA VAL A 140 17.76 11.05 8.94
C VAL A 140 17.61 12.41 8.28
N LYS A 141 18.74 13.07 8.03
CA LYS A 141 18.77 14.37 7.35
C LYS A 141 18.77 14.16 5.84
N SER A 142 17.95 14.92 5.13
CA SER A 142 18.00 14.97 3.67
C SER A 142 19.35 15.49 3.19
N ARG A 143 19.85 14.92 2.09
CA ARG A 143 20.98 15.46 1.32
C ARG A 143 20.52 16.15 0.03
N LEU A 144 19.21 16.22 -0.17
CA LEU A 144 18.63 16.95 -1.30
C LEU A 144 18.73 18.46 -1.05
N PRO A 145 18.81 19.26 -2.12
CA PRO A 145 18.67 20.71 -2.05
C PRO A 145 17.34 21.13 -1.42
N ASP A 146 17.23 22.41 -1.07
CA ASP A 146 15.97 23.00 -0.64
C ASP A 146 14.93 22.84 -1.77
N PRO A 147 13.79 22.16 -1.53
CA PRO A 147 12.78 21.97 -2.57
C PRO A 147 12.25 23.31 -3.11
N GLY A 148 12.26 24.39 -2.33
CA GLY A 148 11.87 25.72 -2.78
C GLY A 148 12.82 26.37 -3.80
N THR A 149 13.97 25.74 -4.07
CA THR A 149 14.98 26.19 -5.05
C THR A 149 15.10 25.30 -6.28
N GLU A 150 14.35 24.19 -6.31
CA GLU A 150 14.40 23.19 -7.37
C GLU A 150 13.11 23.24 -8.20
N LEU A 151 13.24 23.14 -9.52
CA LEU A 151 12.09 23.13 -10.43
C LEU A 151 11.29 21.83 -10.28
N TRP A 152 9.97 21.94 -10.44
CA TRP A 152 9.10 20.77 -10.61
C TRP A 152 9.58 19.91 -11.80
N PRO A 153 9.67 18.57 -11.67
CA PRO A 153 9.15 17.73 -10.57
C PRO A 153 10.14 17.43 -9.44
N MET A 154 11.35 17.99 -9.45
CA MET A 154 12.38 17.71 -8.44
C MET A 154 12.25 18.58 -7.19
N GLY A 155 11.57 19.72 -7.29
CA GLY A 155 11.20 20.58 -6.16
C GLY A 155 9.88 21.29 -6.38
N ASP A 156 9.65 22.31 -5.57
CA ASP A 156 8.39 23.03 -5.44
C ASP A 156 8.33 24.29 -6.33
N MET A 157 9.42 24.66 -7.01
CA MET A 157 9.38 25.79 -7.94
C MET A 157 8.61 25.40 -9.21
N LEU A 158 7.48 26.06 -9.42
CA LEU A 158 6.72 25.89 -10.66
C LEU A 158 7.52 26.45 -11.85
N PRO A 159 7.43 25.82 -13.03
CA PRO A 159 7.95 26.42 -14.26
C PRO A 159 7.30 27.80 -14.45
N PRO A 160 8.03 28.80 -15.00
CA PRO A 160 7.39 30.03 -15.42
C PRO A 160 6.31 29.70 -16.45
N GLY A 161 5.05 29.89 -16.07
CA GLY A 161 3.92 29.70 -16.98
C GLY A 161 3.79 30.90 -17.91
N ASN A 162 3.77 30.65 -19.22
CA ASN A 162 3.01 31.54 -20.09
C ASN A 162 1.54 31.30 -19.74
N MET A 163 0.93 32.26 -19.05
CA MET A 163 -0.53 32.41 -19.05
C MET A 163 -1.02 32.67 -20.48
#